data_AF-A0A820GCB1-F1
#
_entry.id   AF-A0A820GCB1-F1
#
_cell.length_a   1.000
_cell.length_b   1.000
_cell.length_c   1.000
_cell.angle_alpha   90.00
_cell.angle_beta   90.00
_cell.angle_gamma   90.00
#
_symmetry.space_group_name_H-M   'P 1'
#
loop_
_entity.id
_entity.type
_entity.pdbx_description
1 polymer ?
#
loop_
_entity_poly.entity_id
_entity_poly.type
_entity_poly.pdbx_seq_one_letter_code
_entity_poly.pdbx_strand_id
1 'polypeptide(L)'
;MCNRLSNHSLIPERQLGKNGPKVPAISYGAMGLSISYGTIGSDEERFKVLDRAIELGSTYFDSADVYGDNEDLLGKYFKKYPEQLKKVFLATKFGGVFSPDTKSYSIRGDAQYVYEACE
;
A
#
# COMPACT_ATOMS: atom_id res chain seq x y z
N MET A 1 32.58 2.05 11.21
CA MET A 1 31.32 2.35 11.92
C MET A 1 30.71 3.59 11.29
N CYS A 2 29.69 3.44 10.45
CA CYS A 2 29.03 4.58 9.80
C CYS A 2 27.88 5.05 10.69
N ASN A 3 28.07 6.19 11.36
CA ASN A 3 27.03 6.83 12.16
C ASN A 3 25.91 7.35 11.24
N ARG A 4 24.79 6.63 11.16
CA ARG A 4 23.51 7.20 10.69
C ARG A 4 22.71 7.64 11.90
N LEU A 5 23.10 8.78 12.47
CA LEU A 5 22.24 9.56 13.36
C LEU A 5 21.83 10.82 12.61
N SER A 6 20.77 10.70 11.82
CA SER A 6 19.99 11.87 11.41
C SER A 6 18.54 11.42 11.30
N ASN A 7 17.67 12.05 12.08
CA ASN A 7 16.21 11.90 12.10
C ASN A 7 15.54 12.39 10.78
N HIS A 8 16.17 12.14 9.64
CA HIS A 8 15.67 12.47 8.33
C HIS A 8 15.30 11.17 7.61
N SER A 9 14.08 11.13 7.05
CA SER A 9 13.70 10.15 6.04
C SER A 9 14.84 10.01 5.04
N LEU A 10 15.30 8.79 4.78
CA LEU A 10 16.35 8.51 3.79
C LEU A 10 15.89 8.91 2.38
N ILE A 11 14.57 9.04 2.18
CA ILE A 11 13.93 9.32 0.91
C ILE A 11 13.45 10.78 0.93
N PRO A 12 13.91 11.63 -0.01
CA PRO A 12 13.45 13.01 -0.09
C PRO A 12 11.96 13.07 -0.44
N GLU A 13 11.27 14.07 0.08
CA GLU A 13 9.86 14.29 -0.27
C GLU A 13 9.69 15.12 -1.54
N ARG A 14 8.59 14.88 -2.25
CA ARG A 14 8.15 15.61 -3.44
C ARG A 14 6.70 16.04 -3.25
N GLN A 15 6.39 17.19 -3.84
CA GLN A 15 5.05 17.76 -3.86
C GLN A 15 4.20 16.99 -4.89
N LEU A 16 3.11 16.35 -4.45
CA LEU A 16 2.20 15.63 -5.34
C LEU A 16 1.18 16.60 -5.95
N GLY A 17 1.43 17.05 -7.19
CA GLY A 17 0.55 18.00 -7.88
C GLY A 17 0.60 19.43 -7.30
N LYS A 18 -0.11 20.35 -7.95
CA LYS A 18 -0.20 21.74 -7.49
C LYS A 18 -0.96 21.79 -6.17
N ASN A 19 -0.32 22.28 -5.11
CA ASN A 19 -0.88 22.41 -3.75
C ASN A 19 -1.28 21.08 -3.06
N GLY A 20 -0.79 19.93 -3.51
CA GLY A 20 -1.12 18.66 -2.85
C GLY A 20 -0.32 18.38 -1.57
N PRO A 21 -0.26 17.12 -1.12
CA PRO A 21 0.60 16.71 -0.02
C PRO A 21 2.06 16.58 -0.47
N LYS A 22 2.98 16.61 0.52
CA LYS A 22 4.33 16.09 0.34
C LYS A 22 4.31 14.59 0.57
N VAL A 23 4.92 13.84 -0.35
CA VAL A 23 5.05 12.38 -0.27
C VAL A 23 6.50 11.98 -0.56
N PRO A 24 7.00 10.86 -0.03
CA PRO A 24 8.30 10.32 -0.41
C PRO A 24 8.46 10.18 -1.93
N ALA A 25 9.64 10.51 -2.46
CA ALA A 25 9.98 10.36 -3.87
C ALA A 25 9.94 8.89 -4.35
N ILE A 26 10.01 7.94 -3.42
CA ILE A 26 9.92 6.50 -3.67
C ILE A 26 8.81 5.93 -2.79
N SER A 27 7.75 5.44 -3.43
CA SER A 27 6.62 4.77 -2.81
C SER A 27 6.86 3.27 -2.64
N TYR A 28 5.99 2.62 -1.88
CA TYR A 28 5.95 1.17 -1.71
C TYR A 28 4.70 0.59 -2.37
N GLY A 29 4.89 -0.22 -3.42
CA GLY A 29 3.83 -0.99 -4.06
C GLY A 29 3.54 -2.29 -3.32
N ALA A 30 2.32 -2.43 -2.80
CA ALA A 30 1.98 -3.52 -1.88
C ALA A 30 1.51 -4.81 -2.58
N MET A 31 1.36 -4.85 -3.91
CA MET A 31 0.89 -6.01 -4.68
C MET A 31 1.63 -7.32 -4.35
N GLY A 32 2.95 -7.24 -4.13
CA GLY A 32 3.79 -8.39 -3.81
C GLY A 32 3.52 -9.04 -2.45
N LEU A 33 2.75 -8.39 -1.57
CA LEU A 33 2.34 -8.98 -0.30
C LEU A 33 1.21 -9.99 -0.44
N SER A 34 0.53 -10.03 -1.59
CA SER A 34 -0.74 -10.74 -1.70
C SER A 34 -0.90 -11.56 -2.97
N ILE A 35 -0.35 -11.15 -4.12
CA ILE A 35 -0.65 -11.84 -5.38
C ILE A 35 0.53 -12.03 -6.34
N SER A 36 1.71 -11.50 -6.04
CA SER A 36 2.81 -11.44 -7.01
C SER A 36 4.18 -11.67 -6.40
N TYR A 37 5.16 -12.00 -7.26
CA TYR A 37 6.60 -12.06 -6.98
C TYR A 37 7.07 -13.13 -5.99
N GLY A 38 6.21 -14.02 -5.51
CA GLY A 38 6.65 -15.16 -4.69
C GLY A 38 5.52 -15.84 -3.92
N THR A 39 5.92 -16.69 -2.98
CA THR A 39 5.00 -17.31 -2.02
C THR A 39 4.52 -16.27 -1.00
N ILE A 40 3.23 -16.26 -0.73
CA ILE A 40 2.63 -15.39 0.28
C ILE A 40 3.02 -15.93 1.66
N GLY A 41 3.72 -15.10 2.44
CA GLY A 41 4.10 -15.41 3.82
C GLY A 41 2.96 -15.19 4.82
N SER A 42 3.23 -15.43 6.09
CA SER A 42 2.28 -15.11 7.16
C SER A 42 2.03 -13.60 7.28
N ASP A 43 0.95 -13.20 7.98
CA ASP A 43 0.68 -11.78 8.27
C ASP A 43 1.89 -11.13 8.96
N GLU A 44 2.52 -11.81 9.92
CA GLU A 44 3.71 -11.31 10.62
C GLU A 44 4.93 -11.11 9.71
N GLU A 45 5.17 -11.99 8.75
CA GLU A 45 6.26 -11.84 7.79
C GLU A 45 6.01 -10.65 6.86
N ARG A 46 4.76 -10.50 6.41
CA ARG A 46 4.34 -9.38 5.56
C ARG A 46 4.38 -8.05 6.30
N PHE A 47 4.04 -8.03 7.59
CA PHE A 47 4.14 -6.84 8.44
C PHE A 47 5.58 -6.36 8.61
N LYS A 48 6.56 -7.26 8.69
CA LYS A 48 7.98 -6.87 8.73
C LYS A 48 8.42 -6.12 7.47
N VAL A 49 7.83 -6.45 6.31
CA VAL A 49 8.09 -5.72 5.06
C VAL A 49 7.53 -4.29 5.15
N LEU A 50 6.31 -4.14 5.68
CA LEU A 50 5.68 -2.83 5.89
C LEU A 50 6.48 -1.97 6.89
N ASP A 51 6.89 -2.55 8.02
CA ASP A 51 7.76 -1.87 8.99
C ASP A 51 9.05 -1.41 8.33
N ARG A 52 9.67 -2.28 7.53
CA ARG A 52 10.92 -1.96 6.83
C ARG A 52 10.75 -0.84 5.81
N ALA A 53 9.63 -0.81 5.07
CA ALA A 53 9.34 0.27 4.14
C ALA A 53 9.22 1.62 4.86
N ILE A 54 8.54 1.65 6.02
CA ILE A 54 8.39 2.85 6.85
C ILE A 54 9.74 3.30 7.43
N GLU A 55 10.55 2.37 7.96
CA GLU A 55 11.90 2.67 8.47
C GLU A 55 12.82 3.30 7.41
N LEU A 56 12.65 2.87 6.15
CA LEU A 56 13.40 3.42 5.01
C LEU A 56 12.86 4.79 4.55
N GLY A 57 11.71 5.23 5.06
CA GLY A 57 11.05 6.47 4.65
C GLY A 57 10.14 6.32 3.42
N SER A 58 9.88 5.10 2.94
CA SER A 58 8.88 4.84 1.90
C SER A 58 7.48 4.81 2.50
N THR A 59 6.99 5.94 2.97
CA THR A 59 5.68 6.07 3.61
C THR A 59 4.54 6.46 2.65
N TYR A 60 4.76 6.38 1.34
CA TYR A 60 3.66 6.41 0.37
C TYR A 60 3.36 4.98 -0.05
N PHE A 61 2.23 4.41 0.40
CA PHE A 61 1.80 3.06 0.08
C PHE A 61 0.79 3.04 -1.07
N ASP A 62 0.97 2.09 -1.98
CA ASP A 62 0.10 1.86 -3.14
C ASP A 62 -0.53 0.46 -3.07
N SER A 63 -1.86 0.41 -3.10
CA SER A 63 -2.69 -0.80 -3.10
C SER A 63 -3.76 -0.77 -4.21
N ALA A 64 -4.60 -1.81 -4.28
CA ALA A 64 -5.78 -1.90 -5.13
C ALA A 64 -6.70 -3.02 -4.63
N ASP A 65 -8.01 -2.87 -4.89
CA ASP A 65 -9.06 -3.87 -4.63
C ASP A 65 -8.73 -5.26 -5.23
N VAL A 66 -8.10 -5.29 -6.40
CA VAL A 66 -7.72 -6.52 -7.10
C VAL A 66 -6.44 -7.17 -6.59
N TYR A 67 -5.73 -6.58 -5.63
CA TYR A 67 -4.48 -7.14 -5.10
C TYR A 67 -4.73 -8.28 -4.09
N GLY A 68 -5.71 -9.16 -4.30
CA GLY A 68 -5.99 -10.26 -3.38
C GLY A 68 -6.36 -9.77 -1.98
N ASP A 69 -5.74 -10.29 -0.93
CA ASP A 69 -6.01 -9.90 0.47
C ASP A 69 -5.32 -8.60 0.93
N ASN A 70 -4.84 -7.76 0.00
CA ASN A 70 -3.92 -6.67 0.33
C ASN A 70 -4.53 -5.59 1.22
N GLU A 71 -5.74 -5.12 0.91
CA GLU A 71 -6.41 -4.09 1.70
C GLU A 71 -6.79 -4.61 3.09
N ASP A 72 -7.26 -5.86 3.18
CA ASP A 72 -7.51 -6.55 4.45
C ASP A 72 -6.24 -6.67 5.30
N LEU A 73 -5.13 -7.07 4.68
CA LEU A 73 -3.83 -7.18 5.34
C LEU A 73 -3.36 -5.82 5.87
N LEU A 74 -3.48 -4.75 5.08
CA LEU A 74 -3.15 -3.39 5.50
C LEU A 74 -4.07 -2.93 6.65
N GLY A 75 -5.36 -3.24 6.59
CA GLY A 75 -6.31 -2.99 7.67
C GLY A 75 -5.91 -3.67 8.98
N LYS A 76 -5.53 -4.96 8.93
CA LYS A 76 -5.01 -5.69 10.09
C LYS A 76 -3.71 -5.05 10.62
N TYR A 77 -2.79 -4.67 9.74
CA TYR A 77 -1.52 -4.04 10.11
C TYR A 77 -1.76 -2.73 10.85
N PHE A 78 -2.56 -1.82 10.29
CA PHE A 78 -2.81 -0.51 10.90
C PHE A 78 -3.66 -0.59 12.17
N LYS A 79 -4.54 -1.59 12.29
CA LYS A 79 -5.24 -1.87 13.56
C LYS A 79 -4.27 -2.32 14.65
N LYS A 80 -3.25 -3.12 14.30
CA LYS A 80 -2.20 -3.58 15.23
C LYS A 80 -1.20 -2.46 15.56
N TYR A 81 -0.91 -1.57 14.60
CA TYR A 81 0.08 -0.51 14.72
C TYR A 81 -0.49 0.87 14.30
N PRO A 82 -1.41 1.46 15.09
CA PRO A 82 -2.09 2.70 14.72
C PRO A 82 -1.15 3.91 14.55
N GLU A 83 0.01 3.91 15.20
CA GLU A 83 1.03 4.96 15.03
C GLU A 83 1.70 4.93 13.65
N GLN A 84 1.69 3.79 12.95
CA GLN A 84 2.22 3.68 11.59
C GLN A 84 1.27 4.31 10.57
N LEU A 85 -0.04 4.18 10.78
CA LEU A 85 -1.06 4.80 9.91
C LEU A 85 -0.88 6.32 9.83
N LYS A 86 -0.53 6.97 10.94
CA LYS A 86 -0.28 8.42 10.99
C LYS A 86 0.91 8.87 10.13
N LYS A 87 1.79 7.96 9.73
CA LYS A 87 2.98 8.24 8.92
C LYS A 87 2.74 7.98 7.44
N VAL A 88 1.74 7.19 7.09
CA VAL A 88 1.54 6.65 5.75
C VAL A 88 0.54 7.49 4.97
N PHE A 89 0.93 7.90 3.76
CA PHE A 89 0.01 8.31 2.71
C PHE A 89 -0.43 7.05 1.95
N LEU A 90 -1.68 6.63 2.11
CA LEU A 90 -2.22 5.43 1.47
C LEU A 90 -3.01 5.81 0.22
N ALA A 91 -2.68 5.19 -0.91
CA ALA A 91 -3.50 5.22 -2.11
C ALA A 91 -3.99 3.81 -2.42
N THR A 92 -5.27 3.71 -2.77
CA THR A 92 -5.85 2.52 -3.37
C THR A 92 -6.50 2.85 -4.70
N LYS A 93 -6.93 1.81 -5.42
CA LYS A 93 -7.48 1.89 -6.77
C LYS A 93 -8.60 0.88 -6.90
N PHE A 94 -9.52 1.19 -7.80
CA PHE A 94 -10.58 0.30 -8.23
C PHE A 94 -10.63 0.23 -9.75
N GLY A 95 -11.39 -0.74 -10.24
CA GLY A 95 -11.88 -0.77 -11.62
C GLY A 95 -11.49 -2.04 -12.36
N GLY A 96 -10.53 -2.80 -11.85
CA GLY A 96 -10.39 -4.20 -12.21
C GLY A 96 -11.35 -5.04 -11.38
N VAL A 97 -11.94 -6.06 -11.99
CA VAL A 97 -12.73 -7.06 -11.25
C VAL A 97 -12.23 -8.44 -11.62
N PHE A 98 -11.76 -9.17 -10.60
CA PHE A 98 -11.38 -10.57 -10.76
C PHE A 98 -12.58 -11.46 -10.42
N SER A 99 -12.98 -12.32 -11.36
CA SER A 99 -13.99 -13.36 -11.13
C SER A 99 -13.29 -14.68 -10.76
N PRO A 100 -13.40 -15.17 -9.52
CA PRO A 100 -12.79 -16.43 -9.12
C PRO A 100 -13.32 -17.64 -9.91
N ASP A 101 -14.63 -17.62 -10.23
CA ASP A 101 -15.31 -18.71 -10.93
C ASP A 101 -14.77 -18.91 -12.35
N THR A 102 -14.58 -17.79 -13.07
CA THR A 102 -14.13 -17.80 -14.46
C THR A 102 -12.61 -17.61 -14.60
N LYS A 103 -11.92 -17.30 -13.49
CA LYS A 103 -10.50 -16.92 -13.45
C LYS A 103 -10.17 -15.83 -14.47
N SER A 104 -11.07 -14.87 -14.64
CA SER A 104 -10.96 -13.82 -15.64
C SER A 104 -10.96 -12.43 -15.00
N TYR A 105 -10.30 -11.50 -15.68
CA TYR A 105 -10.33 -10.08 -15.34
C TYR A 105 -11.31 -9.36 -16.25
N SER A 106 -12.11 -8.48 -15.66
CA SER A 106 -12.96 -7.54 -16.36
C SER A 106 -12.71 -6.12 -15.84
N ILE A 107 -13.23 -5.12 -16.54
CA ILE A 107 -13.11 -3.72 -16.16
C ILE A 107 -14.49 -3.17 -15.84
N ARG A 108 -14.62 -2.49 -14.70
CA ARG A 108 -15.84 -1.82 -14.25
C ARG A 108 -15.51 -0.37 -13.89
N GLY A 109 -16.18 0.57 -14.55
CA GLY A 109 -16.05 2.01 -14.30
C GLY A 109 -17.39 2.71 -14.18
N ASP A 110 -18.49 1.96 -14.04
CA ASP A 110 -19.82 2.50 -13.82
C ASP A 110 -19.96 3.06 -12.40
N ALA A 111 -20.86 4.03 -12.25
CA ALA A 111 -21.03 4.77 -11.00
C ALA A 111 -21.36 3.88 -9.80
N GLN A 112 -22.09 2.78 -10.01
CA GLN A 112 -22.40 1.82 -8.96
C GLN A 112 -21.12 1.15 -8.45
N TYR A 113 -20.31 0.59 -9.36
CA TYR A 113 -19.06 -0.06 -8.96
C TYR A 113 -18.08 0.91 -8.28
N VAL A 114 -18.00 2.16 -8.74
CA VAL A 114 -17.16 3.19 -8.10
C VAL A 114 -17.55 3.40 -6.63
N TYR A 115 -18.85 3.44 -6.35
CA TYR A 115 -19.34 3.55 -4.97
C TYR A 115 -19.02 2.29 -4.16
N GLU A 116 -19.35 1.11 -4.70
CA GLU A 116 -19.11 -0.18 -4.03
C GLU A 116 -17.63 -0.41 -3.70
N ALA A 117 -16.71 0.02 -4.56
CA ALA A 117 -15.28 -0.19 -4.36
C ALA A 117 -14.62 0.82 -3.40
N CYS A 118 -15.35 1.85 -2.95
CA CYS A 118 -14.81 2.86 -2.04
C CYS A 118 -15.33 2.74 -0.59
N GLU A 119 -16.26 1.81 -0.33
CA GLU A 119 -16.88 1.57 0.98
C GLU A 119 -16.28 0.34 1.68
#